data_AF-A0A347W379-F1
#
_entry.id   AF-A0A347W379-F1
#
_cell.length_a   1.000
_cell.length_b   1.000
_cell.length_c   1.000
_cell.angle_alpha   90.00
_cell.angle_beta   90.00
_cell.angle_gamma   90.00
#
_symmetry.space_group_name_H-M   'P 1'
#
loop_
_entity.id
_entity.type
_entity.pdbx_description
1 polymer ?
#
loop_
_entity_poly.entity_id
_entity_poly.type
_entity_poly.pdbx_seq_one_letter_code
_entity_poly.pdbx_strand_id
1 'polypeptide(L)'
;MAKDSNKLLEIQTTNNVKTRPQLREILHANLEPFINKPIRNKHDGRVAILTKKGVSKISSDTAMDKSAANGFNDNEHIAAAEQILNLYKNARLKEIQLDLKNDKVDILIPRYIAILKLNGKKIQILITLKETLYGKNKGNRIYSIELKNIAKL
;
A
#
# COMPACT_ATOMS: atom_id res chain seq x y z
N MET A 1 -27.30 13.56 -13.82
CA MET A 1 -26.46 12.40 -13.45
C MET A 1 -25.53 12.83 -12.32
N ALA A 2 -25.44 12.03 -11.27
CA ALA A 2 -24.86 12.41 -9.98
C ALA A 2 -23.40 12.90 -10.11
N LYS A 3 -23.10 14.02 -9.45
CA LYS A 3 -21.74 14.50 -9.21
C LYS A 3 -21.04 13.47 -8.31
N ASP A 4 -20.30 12.54 -8.88
CA ASP A 4 -19.32 11.74 -8.14
C ASP A 4 -18.22 12.67 -7.64
N SER A 5 -18.52 13.34 -6.54
CA SER A 5 -17.57 14.10 -5.75
C SER A 5 -16.70 13.05 -5.07
N ASN A 6 -15.74 12.50 -5.81
CA ASN A 6 -14.85 11.46 -5.32
C ASN A 6 -13.90 12.12 -4.30
N LYS A 7 -14.40 12.31 -3.08
CA LYS A 7 -13.67 12.94 -1.99
C LYS A 7 -12.44 12.07 -1.72
N LEU A 8 -11.26 12.67 -1.81
CA LEU A 8 -10.02 11.98 -1.47
C LEU A 8 -10.12 11.46 -0.04
N LEU A 9 -9.56 10.27 0.21
CA LEU A 9 -9.39 9.78 1.56
C LEU A 9 -8.56 10.79 2.36
N GLU A 10 -9.09 11.26 3.48
CA GLU A 10 -8.41 12.20 4.37
C GLU A 10 -8.01 11.46 5.65
N ILE A 11 -6.72 11.55 6.01
CA ILE A 11 -6.13 10.95 7.20
C ILE A 11 -5.49 12.06 8.01
N GLN A 12 -5.76 12.04 9.32
CA GLN A 12 -5.12 12.93 10.29
C GLN A 12 -4.35 12.07 11.29
N THR A 13 -3.07 12.37 11.47
CA THR A 13 -2.25 11.70 12.49
C THR A 13 -2.04 12.62 13.66
N THR A 14 -2.05 12.06 14.87
CA THR A 14 -1.67 12.78 16.07
C THR A 14 -0.16 12.71 16.27
N ASN A 15 0.41 13.70 16.96
CA ASN A 15 1.83 13.71 17.32
C ASN A 15 2.17 12.77 18.49
N ASN A 16 1.30 11.79 18.79
CA ASN A 16 1.58 10.84 19.86
C ASN A 16 2.73 9.92 19.43
N VAL A 17 3.82 9.97 20.19
CA VAL A 17 5.04 9.23 19.90
C VAL A 17 4.81 7.75 20.21
N LYS A 18 4.73 6.92 19.17
CA LYS A 18 4.71 5.47 19.29
C LYS A 18 6.01 4.91 18.74
N THR A 19 6.52 3.89 19.43
CA THR A 19 7.68 3.13 18.94
C THR A 19 7.29 2.29 17.72
N ARG A 20 8.25 1.93 16.87
CA ARG A 20 8.02 1.04 15.72
C ARG A 20 7.38 -0.31 16.10
N PRO A 21 7.78 -0.99 17.19
CA PRO A 21 7.08 -2.18 17.65
C PRO A 21 5.59 -1.96 17.90
N GLN A 22 5.23 -0.91 18.66
CA GLN A 22 3.82 -0.58 18.93
C GLN A 22 3.05 -0.29 17.64
N LEU A 23 3.66 0.44 16.70
CA LEU A 23 3.07 0.72 15.41
C LEU A 23 2.82 -0.54 14.57
N ARG A 24 3.75 -1.49 14.61
CA ARG A 24 3.58 -2.78 13.95
C ARG A 24 2.45 -3.59 14.56
N GLU A 25 2.38 -3.66 15.89
CA GLU A 25 1.31 -4.37 16.60
C GLU A 25 -0.06 -3.81 16.22
N ILE A 26 -0.21 -2.47 16.24
CA ILE A 26 -1.43 -1.78 15.83
C ILE A 26 -1.80 -2.14 14.38
N LEU A 27 -0.84 -2.02 13.45
CA LEU A 27 -1.09 -2.32 12.04
C LEU A 27 -1.51 -3.79 11.84
N HIS A 28 -0.81 -4.71 12.49
CA HIS A 28 -1.12 -6.14 12.41
C HIS A 28 -2.51 -6.43 12.97
N ALA A 29 -2.86 -5.90 14.13
CA ALA A 29 -4.19 -6.08 14.72
C ALA A 29 -5.30 -5.52 13.82
N ASN A 30 -5.09 -4.32 13.26
CA ASN A 30 -6.06 -3.66 12.38
C ASN A 30 -6.28 -4.41 11.05
N LEU A 31 -5.23 -5.04 10.52
CA LEU A 31 -5.29 -5.73 9.23
C LEU A 31 -5.57 -7.24 9.34
N GLU A 32 -5.46 -7.84 10.52
CA GLU A 32 -5.72 -9.27 10.75
C GLU A 32 -7.07 -9.74 10.19
N PRO A 33 -8.20 -9.02 10.38
CA PRO A 33 -9.49 -9.44 9.85
C PRO A 33 -9.56 -9.50 8.31
N PHE A 34 -8.57 -8.94 7.60
CA PHE A 34 -8.57 -8.82 6.15
C PHE A 34 -7.52 -9.70 5.46
N ILE A 35 -6.73 -10.44 6.24
CA ILE A 35 -5.72 -11.34 5.71
C ILE A 35 -6.35 -12.41 4.82
N ASN A 36 -5.76 -12.61 3.65
CA ASN A 36 -6.17 -13.54 2.60
C ASN A 36 -7.59 -13.33 2.05
N LYS A 37 -8.25 -12.22 2.38
CA LYS A 37 -9.54 -11.86 1.78
C LYS A 37 -9.33 -11.19 0.42
N PRO A 38 -10.09 -11.57 -0.62
CA PRO A 38 -9.94 -10.97 -1.94
C PRO A 38 -10.40 -9.51 -1.94
N ILE A 39 -9.57 -8.62 -2.50
CA ILE A 39 -9.89 -7.22 -2.75
C ILE A 39 -9.82 -6.99 -4.25
N ARG A 40 -10.92 -6.49 -4.82
CA ARG A 40 -11.00 -6.14 -6.24
C ARG A 40 -10.72 -4.65 -6.44
N ASN A 41 -9.78 -4.32 -7.30
CA ASN A 41 -9.58 -2.96 -7.79
C ASN A 41 -10.74 -2.54 -8.70
N LYS A 42 -11.31 -1.35 -8.47
CA LYS A 42 -12.49 -0.86 -9.22
C LYS A 42 -12.17 -0.42 -10.65
N HIS A 43 -10.92 -0.09 -10.96
CA HIS A 43 -10.54 0.51 -12.23
C HIS A 43 -10.12 -0.52 -13.29
N ASP A 44 -9.49 -1.62 -12.89
CA ASP A 44 -9.04 -2.67 -13.81
C ASP A 44 -9.58 -4.07 -13.47
N GLY A 45 -10.36 -4.20 -12.39
CA GLY A 45 -10.95 -5.45 -11.97
C GLY A 45 -9.96 -6.46 -11.36
N ARG A 46 -8.66 -6.14 -11.23
CA ARG A 46 -7.66 -7.05 -10.67
C ARG A 46 -7.99 -7.40 -9.23
N VAL A 47 -7.91 -8.69 -8.90
CA VAL A 47 -8.12 -9.20 -7.55
C VAL A 47 -6.78 -9.50 -6.90
N ALA A 48 -6.54 -8.91 -5.73
CA ALA A 48 -5.37 -9.16 -4.91
C ALA A 48 -5.77 -9.54 -3.47
N ILE A 49 -4.83 -10.13 -2.76
CA ILE A 49 -4.95 -10.41 -1.32
C ILE A 49 -3.85 -9.69 -0.55
N LEU A 50 -4.14 -9.35 0.70
CA LEU A 50 -3.14 -8.97 1.69
C LEU A 50 -2.75 -10.21 2.51
N THR A 51 -1.46 -10.46 2.70
CA THR A 51 -0.97 -11.60 3.50
C THR A 51 -0.26 -11.09 4.75
N LYS A 52 -0.08 -11.93 5.79
CA LYS A 52 0.69 -11.55 6.99
C LYS A 52 2.10 -11.09 6.62
N LYS A 53 2.76 -11.80 5.70
CA LYS A 53 4.07 -11.43 5.15
C LYS A 53 4.04 -10.08 4.42
N GLY A 54 2.96 -9.78 3.70
CA GLY A 54 2.74 -8.47 3.09
C GLY A 54 2.64 -7.36 4.13
N VAL A 55 1.88 -7.56 5.20
CA VAL A 55 1.80 -6.60 6.33
C VAL A 55 3.19 -6.38 6.94
N SER A 56 3.95 -7.44 7.24
CA SER A 56 5.31 -7.31 7.78
C SER A 56 6.29 -6.62 6.84
N LYS A 57 6.09 -6.72 5.52
CA LYS A 57 6.90 -5.98 4.53
C LYS A 57 6.54 -4.51 4.49
N ILE A 58 5.25 -4.19 4.54
CA ILE A 58 4.74 -2.83 4.62
C ILE A 58 5.27 -2.13 5.87
N SER A 59 5.27 -2.79 7.04
CA SER A 59 5.76 -2.21 8.31
C SER A 59 7.22 -2.53 8.64
N SER A 60 8.02 -2.91 7.66
CA SER A 60 9.45 -3.14 7.87
C SER A 60 10.19 -1.82 8.14
N ASP A 61 11.33 -1.88 8.85
CA ASP A 61 12.17 -0.70 9.07
C ASP A 61 12.52 -0.03 7.76
N THR A 62 12.94 -0.80 6.75
CA THR A 62 13.26 -0.28 5.42
C THR A 62 12.10 0.48 4.77
N ALA A 63 10.85 0.06 4.97
CA ALA A 63 9.68 0.75 4.39
C ALA A 63 9.37 2.07 5.12
N MET A 64 9.52 2.08 6.44
CA MET A 64 9.40 3.29 7.25
C MET A 64 10.53 4.28 6.96
N ASP A 65 11.78 3.81 6.87
CA ASP A 65 12.95 4.63 6.56
C ASP A 65 12.84 5.28 5.17
N LYS A 66 12.32 4.55 4.18
CA LYS A 66 12.00 5.12 2.85
C LYS A 66 10.96 6.23 2.92
N SER A 67 9.99 6.11 3.81
CA SER A 67 8.96 7.14 3.99
C SER A 67 9.54 8.36 4.71
N ALA A 68 10.42 8.15 5.70
CA ALA A 68 11.22 9.19 6.35
C ALA A 68 12.07 9.96 5.35
N ALA A 69 12.76 9.28 4.44
CA ALA A 69 13.51 9.92 3.35
C ALA A 69 12.62 10.79 2.44
N ASN A 70 11.35 10.43 2.28
CA ASN A 70 10.35 11.21 1.53
C ASN A 70 9.70 12.33 2.36
N GLY A 71 10.07 12.48 3.63
CA GLY A 71 9.60 13.53 4.53
C GLY A 71 8.36 13.15 5.35
N PHE A 72 8.11 11.86 5.57
CA PHE A 72 6.99 11.36 6.38
C PHE A 72 7.51 10.62 7.62
N ASN A 73 6.87 10.81 8.77
CA ASN A 73 7.24 10.07 9.98
C ASN A 73 6.60 8.66 10.03
N ASP A 74 7.00 7.84 11.01
CA ASP A 74 6.53 6.47 11.15
C ASP A 74 5.01 6.38 11.42
N ASN A 75 4.43 7.32 12.18
CA ASN A 75 2.98 7.38 12.41
C ASN A 75 2.22 7.66 11.10
N GLU A 76 2.72 8.58 10.28
CA GLU A 76 2.19 8.93 8.96
C GLU A 76 2.22 7.75 7.99
N HIS A 77 3.34 7.03 7.97
CA HIS A 77 3.46 5.81 7.17
C HIS A 77 2.42 4.77 7.58
N ILE A 78 2.31 4.50 8.87
CA ILE A 78 1.45 3.43 9.39
C ILE A 78 -0.03 3.78 9.22
N ALA A 79 -0.42 5.04 9.45
CA ALA A 79 -1.79 5.49 9.20
C ALA A 79 -2.19 5.32 7.72
N ALA A 80 -1.28 5.59 6.78
CA ALA A 80 -1.53 5.28 5.37
C ALA A 80 -1.60 3.76 5.11
N ALA A 81 -0.76 2.97 5.76
CA ALA A 81 -0.75 1.51 5.64
C ALA A 81 -2.04 0.85 6.13
N GLU A 82 -2.65 1.35 7.21
CA GLU A 82 -3.94 0.88 7.72
C GLU A 82 -5.06 1.00 6.67
N GLN A 83 -4.92 1.95 5.74
CA GLN A 83 -5.89 2.19 4.67
C GLN A 83 -5.59 1.42 3.39
N ILE A 84 -4.62 0.51 3.38
CA ILE A 84 -4.12 -0.17 2.18
C ILE A 84 -5.21 -0.84 1.34
N LEU A 85 -6.24 -1.40 1.97
CA LEU A 85 -7.34 -2.06 1.27
C LEU A 85 -8.17 -1.06 0.47
N ASN A 86 -8.53 0.07 1.10
CA ASN A 86 -9.29 1.14 0.46
C ASN A 86 -8.44 1.85 -0.61
N LEU A 87 -7.16 2.07 -0.32
CA LEU A 87 -6.22 2.65 -1.28
C LEU A 87 -6.10 1.75 -2.51
N TYR A 88 -5.85 0.45 -2.34
CA TYR A 88 -5.76 -0.49 -3.46
C TYR A 88 -7.06 -0.57 -4.26
N LYS A 89 -8.22 -0.60 -3.59
CA LYS A 89 -9.54 -0.67 -4.25
C LYS A 89 -9.77 0.47 -5.24
N ASN A 90 -9.23 1.65 -4.96
CA ASN A 90 -9.42 2.86 -5.77
C ASN A 90 -8.13 3.33 -6.48
N ALA A 91 -7.04 2.56 -6.41
CA ALA A 91 -5.78 2.92 -7.05
C ALA A 91 -5.85 2.71 -8.57
N ARG A 92 -5.05 3.44 -9.34
CA ARG A 92 -4.92 3.24 -10.79
C ARG A 92 -3.63 2.52 -11.11
N LEU A 93 -3.70 1.55 -12.02
CA LEU A 93 -2.51 0.87 -12.53
C LEU A 93 -1.61 1.90 -13.21
N LYS A 94 -0.33 1.90 -12.84
CA LYS A 94 0.71 2.76 -13.40
C LYS A 94 1.53 2.01 -14.44
N GLU A 95 2.04 0.84 -14.05
CA GLU A 95 2.94 0.03 -14.86
C GLU A 95 2.94 -1.41 -14.36
N ILE A 96 3.41 -2.33 -15.18
CA ILE A 96 3.72 -3.71 -14.82
C ILE A 96 5.15 -3.98 -15.25
N GLN A 97 5.99 -4.45 -14.33
CA GLN A 97 7.38 -4.80 -14.61
C GLN A 97 7.63 -6.29 -14.39
N LEU A 98 8.66 -6.84 -15.02
CA LEU A 98 9.16 -8.19 -14.73
C LEU A 98 10.03 -8.16 -13.46
N ASP A 99 9.96 -9.22 -12.64
CA ASP A 99 10.88 -9.41 -11.51
C ASP A 99 12.24 -9.92 -12.01
N LEU A 100 13.04 -9.02 -12.59
CA LEU A 100 14.34 -9.33 -13.19
C LEU A 100 15.41 -9.72 -12.17
N LYS A 101 15.18 -9.51 -10.86
CA LYS A 101 16.19 -9.74 -9.81
C LYS A 101 16.47 -11.21 -9.52
N ASN A 102 15.74 -12.15 -10.12
CA ASN A 102 15.87 -13.59 -9.81
C ASN A 102 15.65 -14.51 -11.02
N ASP A 103 15.70 -13.99 -12.25
CA ASP A 103 15.31 -14.73 -13.47
C ASP A 103 13.93 -15.42 -13.39
N LYS A 104 13.06 -14.90 -12.52
CA LYS A 104 11.71 -15.43 -12.32
C LYS A 104 10.77 -14.80 -13.33
N VAL A 105 10.79 -15.35 -14.54
CA VAL A 105 9.87 -14.99 -15.63
C VAL A 105 8.39 -15.15 -15.23
N ASP A 106 8.10 -15.92 -14.19
CA ASP A 106 6.74 -16.19 -13.70
C ASP A 106 6.20 -15.13 -12.72
N ILE A 107 6.94 -14.03 -12.49
CA ILE A 107 6.57 -12.99 -11.53
C ILE A 107 6.49 -11.63 -12.19
N LEU A 108 5.30 -11.03 -12.12
CA LEU A 108 5.06 -9.65 -12.50
C LEU A 108 5.00 -8.77 -11.25
N ILE A 109 5.41 -7.52 -11.41
CA ILE A 109 5.40 -6.45 -10.40
C ILE A 109 4.48 -5.31 -10.87
N PRO A 110 3.16 -5.47 -10.75
CA PRO A 110 2.21 -4.37 -10.98
C PRO A 110 2.40 -3.27 -9.93
N ARG A 111 2.45 -2.02 -10.40
CA ARG A 111 2.46 -0.84 -9.53
C ARG A 111 1.23 0.00 -9.73
N TYR A 112 0.63 0.40 -8.63
CA TYR A 112 -0.58 1.20 -8.58
C TYR A 112 -0.32 2.51 -7.88
N ILE A 113 -1.00 3.56 -8.33
CA ILE A 113 -0.99 4.88 -7.70
C ILE A 113 -2.34 5.14 -7.05
N ALA A 114 -2.32 5.52 -5.78
CA ALA A 114 -3.45 6.14 -5.09
C ALA A 114 -3.07 7.54 -4.59
N ILE A 115 -4.05 8.44 -4.49
CA ILE A 115 -3.88 9.77 -3.93
C ILE A 115 -4.73 9.86 -2.65
N LEU A 116 -4.14 10.40 -1.58
CA LEU A 116 -4.86 10.69 -0.34
C LEU A 116 -4.42 12.04 0.21
N LYS A 117 -5.16 12.57 1.18
CA LYS A 117 -4.80 13.79 1.90
C LYS A 117 -4.36 13.41 3.31
N LEU A 118 -3.09 13.62 3.63
CA LEU A 118 -2.48 13.32 4.92
C LEU A 118 -2.14 14.64 5.61
N ASN A 119 -2.65 14.87 6.82
CA ASN A 119 -2.38 16.09 7.58
C ASN A 119 -2.65 17.37 6.76
N GLY A 120 -3.75 17.35 6.01
CA GLY A 120 -4.14 18.45 5.13
C GLY A 120 -3.46 18.48 3.76
N LYS A 121 -2.39 17.69 3.54
CA LYS A 121 -1.56 17.72 2.32
C LYS A 121 -1.88 16.56 1.39
N LYS A 122 -2.00 16.81 0.09
CA LYS A 122 -2.13 15.72 -0.90
C LYS A 122 -0.81 14.98 -1.06
N ILE A 123 -0.86 13.66 -1.00
CA ILE A 123 0.30 12.78 -1.19
C ILE A 123 -0.04 11.66 -2.16
N GLN A 124 1.00 11.08 -2.77
CA GLN A 124 0.88 9.92 -3.64
C GLN A 124 1.35 8.67 -2.90
N ILE A 125 0.55 7.60 -2.98
CA ILE A 125 0.91 6.26 -2.50
C ILE A 125 1.20 5.38 -3.70
N LEU A 126 2.40 4.81 -3.74
CA LEU A 126 2.76 3.76 -4.69
C LEU A 126 2.53 2.41 -4.01
N ILE A 127 1.56 1.64 -4.51
CA ILE A 127 1.26 0.29 -4.04
C ILE A 127 1.90 -0.70 -5.00
N THR A 128 2.69 -1.64 -4.48
CA THR A 128 3.31 -2.69 -5.28
C THR A 128 2.62 -4.02 -5.02
N LEU A 129 2.21 -4.70 -6.09
CA LEU A 129 1.79 -6.09 -6.05
C LEU A 129 2.97 -6.99 -6.45
N LYS A 130 2.92 -8.23 -5.97
CA LYS A 130 3.68 -9.35 -6.55
C LYS A 130 2.66 -10.33 -7.13
N GLU A 131 2.67 -10.49 -8.44
CA GLU A 131 1.81 -11.40 -9.18
C GLU A 131 2.61 -12.64 -9.55
N THR A 132 2.16 -13.80 -9.09
CA THR A 132 2.71 -15.09 -9.53
C THR A 132 1.78 -15.67 -10.59
N LEU A 133 2.33 -15.99 -11.77
CA LEU A 133 1.54 -16.44 -12.93
C LEU A 133 1.10 -17.91 -12.81
N TYR A 134 1.94 -18.76 -12.23
CA TYR A 134 1.75 -20.21 -12.20
C TYR A 134 1.97 -20.85 -10.81
N GLY A 135 1.62 -22.14 -10.71
CA GLY A 135 1.85 -22.96 -9.52
C GLY A 135 0.94 -22.66 -8.32
N LYS A 136 1.24 -23.30 -7.18
CA LYS A 136 0.43 -23.24 -5.94
C LYS A 136 0.28 -21.82 -5.38
N ASN A 137 1.20 -20.91 -5.73
CA ASN A 137 1.19 -19.53 -5.28
C ASN A 137 0.56 -18.56 -6.28
N LYS A 138 -0.07 -19.04 -7.37
CA LYS A 138 -0.70 -18.20 -8.39
C LYS A 138 -1.60 -17.11 -7.78
N GLY A 139 -1.52 -15.89 -8.33
CA GLY A 139 -2.35 -14.75 -7.96
C GLY A 139 -1.58 -13.52 -7.48
N ASN A 140 -2.32 -12.46 -7.16
CA ASN A 140 -1.77 -11.15 -6.80
C ASN A 140 -1.70 -10.96 -5.28
N ARG A 141 -0.55 -10.51 -4.77
CA ARG A 141 -0.37 -10.16 -3.36
C ARG A 141 0.05 -8.71 -3.21
N ILE A 142 -0.63 -7.97 -2.36
CA ILE A 142 -0.17 -6.65 -1.93
C ILE A 142 1.12 -6.84 -1.15
N TYR A 143 2.18 -6.18 -1.61
CA TYR A 143 3.55 -6.45 -1.16
C TYR A 143 4.18 -5.29 -0.39
N SER A 144 4.04 -4.06 -0.87
CA SER A 144 4.59 -2.87 -0.22
C SER A 144 3.83 -1.60 -0.57
N ILE A 145 4.02 -0.57 0.24
CA ILE A 145 3.61 0.80 -0.05
C ILE A 145 4.81 1.73 0.05
N GLU A 146 4.78 2.82 -0.72
CA GLU A 146 5.72 3.93 -0.58
C GLU A 146 4.94 5.26 -0.62
N LEU A 147 5.14 6.10 0.39
CA LEU A 147 4.57 7.44 0.44
C LEU A 147 5.49 8.39 -0.32
N LYS A 148 4.94 9.17 -1.25
CA LYS A 148 5.66 10.19 -2.01
C LYS A 148 4.97 11.53 -1.87
N ASN A 149 5.76 12.56 -1.53
CA ASN A 149 5.28 13.92 -1.52
C ASN A 149 5.14 14.41 -2.97
N ILE A 150 3.95 14.85 -3.35
CA ILE A 150 3.67 15.30 -4.72
C ILE A 150 4.55 16.50 -5.11
N ALA A 151 4.89 17.38 -4.15
CA ALA A 151 5.78 18.52 -4.41
C ALA A 151 7.25 18.12 -4.68
N LYS A 152 7.60 16.84 -4.49
CA LYS A 152 8.94 16.29 -4.73
C LYS A 152 8.95 15.27 -5.89
N LEU A 153 7.87 15.20 -6.68
CA LEU A 153 7.74 14.31 -7.84
C LEU A 153 8.18 14.97 -9.14
#